data_AF-A0A6J4QF78-F1
#
_entry.id   AF-A0A6J4QF78-F1
#
_cell.length_a   1.000
_cell.length_b   1.000
_cell.length_c   1.000
_cell.angle_alpha   90.00
_cell.angle_beta   90.00
_cell.angle_gamma   90.00
#
_symmetry.space_group_name_H-M   'P 1'
#
loop_
_entity.id
_entity.type
_entity.pdbx_description
1 polymer ?
#
loop_
_entity_poly.entity_id
_entity_poly.type
_entity_poly.pdbx_seq_one_letter_code
_entity_poly.pdbx_strand_id
1 'polypeptide(L)'
;MLSGEAAGVPRSGDGRVEMVRALRGARRSAVKARVQAADQIQAMLVTAPEDLRQRLRGLPTKELVAVAAHFRPAREPEDVDEATRFALRSVARRHRALSEETAELDAQLGRLVAEAAPGLVGLPGVGTNHAATLLVLAGDNPDCLKSEAFFASLCGV
;
A
#
# COMPACT_ATOMS: atom_id res chain seq x y z
N MET A 1 41.28 16.61 27.90
CA MET A 1 40.44 16.40 29.10
C MET A 1 39.01 16.69 28.71
N LEU A 2 38.21 15.63 28.51
CA LEU A 2 36.98 15.31 29.27
C LEU A 2 35.81 16.25 28.89
N SER A 3 34.62 15.84 28.48
CA SER A 3 33.91 14.56 28.42
C SER A 3 32.70 14.81 27.51
N GLY A 4 32.27 13.86 26.70
CA GLY A 4 31.24 12.94 27.14
C GLY A 4 30.44 12.49 25.93
N GLU A 5 30.87 11.38 25.35
CA GLU A 5 30.06 10.55 24.46
C GLU A 5 28.73 10.24 25.16
N ALA A 6 27.67 10.91 24.73
CA ALA A 6 26.33 10.35 24.85
C ALA A 6 26.17 9.32 23.71
N ALA A 7 26.88 8.21 23.84
CA ALA A 7 26.54 6.99 23.12
C ALA A 7 25.15 6.59 23.62
N GLY A 8 24.12 7.08 22.93
CA GLY A 8 22.75 6.69 23.15
C GLY A 8 22.64 5.21 22.87
N VAL A 9 22.69 4.40 23.93
CA VAL A 9 22.30 3.00 23.89
C VAL A 9 20.90 2.97 23.28
N PRO A 10 20.68 2.36 22.11
CA PRO A 10 19.33 2.24 21.58
C PRO A 10 18.58 1.34 22.55
N ARG A 11 17.68 1.94 23.33
CA ARG A 11 16.72 1.18 24.14
C ARG A 11 15.92 0.34 23.17
N SER A 12 15.69 -0.91 23.54
CA SER A 12 15.07 -1.96 22.73
C SER A 12 13.62 -1.69 22.25
N GLY A 13 13.11 -0.46 22.35
CA GLY A 13 11.81 0.04 21.87
C GLY A 13 11.87 0.79 20.53
N ASP A 14 12.91 1.62 20.30
CA ASP A 14 13.03 2.49 19.12
C ASP A 14 12.94 1.73 17.79
N GLY A 15 13.53 0.54 17.73
CA GLY A 15 13.59 -0.26 16.51
C GLY A 15 12.22 -0.62 15.95
N ARG A 16 11.25 -1.00 16.79
CA ARG A 16 9.94 -1.47 16.32
C ARG A 16 9.07 -0.33 15.79
N VAL A 17 9.06 0.81 16.48
CA VAL A 17 8.30 1.99 16.04
C VAL A 17 8.85 2.51 14.71
N GLU A 18 10.18 2.57 14.56
CA GLU A 18 10.80 2.97 13.29
C GLU A 18 10.55 1.95 12.17
N MET A 19 10.57 0.65 12.45
CA MET A 19 10.20 -0.39 11.48
C MET A 19 8.76 -0.19 10.97
N VAL A 20 7.80 0.02 11.88
CA VAL A 20 6.40 0.28 11.50
C VAL A 20 6.29 1.57 10.69
N ARG A 21 7.01 2.64 11.07
CA ARG A 21 6.99 3.91 10.33
C ARG A 21 7.53 3.76 8.92
N ALA A 22 8.65 3.08 8.74
CA ALA A 22 9.25 2.80 7.43
C ALA A 22 8.29 2.02 6.52
N LEU A 23 7.72 0.92 7.04
CA LEU A 23 6.78 0.08 6.29
C LEU A 23 5.49 0.82 5.93
N ARG A 24 4.92 1.63 6.84
CA ARG A 24 3.75 2.47 6.55
C ARG A 24 4.05 3.55 5.51
N GLY A 25 5.27 4.11 5.52
CA GLY A 25 5.74 5.05 4.51
C GLY A 25 5.74 4.42 3.12
N ALA A 26 6.42 3.29 2.96
CA ALA A 26 6.46 2.54 1.71
C ALA A 26 5.06 2.15 1.23
N ARG A 27 4.23 1.60 2.14
CA ARG A 27 2.86 1.16 1.81
C ARG A 27 1.99 2.30 1.28
N ARG A 28 2.02 3.47 1.91
CA ARG A 28 1.25 4.64 1.45
C ARG A 28 1.67 5.06 0.06
N SER A 29 2.96 5.04 -0.23
CA SER A 29 3.50 5.32 -1.56
C SER A 29 3.00 4.30 -2.59
N ALA A 30 3.14 3.00 -2.30
CA ALA A 30 2.70 1.92 -3.18
C ALA A 30 1.19 1.97 -3.48
N VAL A 31 0.36 2.21 -2.46
CA VAL A 31 -1.10 2.37 -2.62
C VAL A 31 -1.42 3.56 -3.53
N LYS A 32 -0.76 4.71 -3.33
CA LYS A 32 -0.98 5.90 -4.17
C LYS A 32 -0.59 5.63 -5.63
N ALA A 33 0.57 5.02 -5.85
CA ALA A 33 1.02 4.64 -7.19
C ALA A 33 0.07 3.62 -7.85
N ARG A 34 -0.51 2.70 -7.07
CA ARG A 34 -1.48 1.70 -7.56
C ARG A 34 -2.77 2.35 -8.03
N VAL A 35 -3.30 3.30 -7.26
CA VAL A 35 -4.47 4.10 -7.65
C VAL A 35 -4.17 4.89 -8.93
N GLN A 36 -3.03 5.58 -8.98
CA GLN A 36 -2.60 6.30 -10.18
C GLN A 36 -2.52 5.39 -11.42
N ALA A 37 -2.01 4.16 -11.27
CA ALA A 37 -1.96 3.20 -12.36
C ALA A 37 -3.36 2.77 -12.81
N ALA A 38 -4.30 2.58 -11.88
CA ALA A 38 -5.69 2.28 -12.20
C ALA A 38 -6.36 3.43 -12.96
N ASP A 39 -6.20 4.67 -12.49
CA ASP A 39 -6.73 5.87 -13.13
C ASP A 39 -6.14 6.05 -14.53
N GLN A 40 -4.84 5.80 -14.70
CA GLN A 40 -4.19 5.86 -16.01
C GLN A 40 -4.76 4.82 -16.98
N ILE A 41 -5.06 3.60 -16.52
CA ILE A 41 -5.75 2.59 -17.34
C ILE A 41 -7.13 3.10 -17.77
N GLN A 42 -7.93 3.64 -16.86
CA GLN A 42 -9.25 4.19 -17.19
C GLN A 42 -9.17 5.35 -18.19
N ALA A 43 -8.21 6.27 -18.00
CA ALA A 43 -8.00 7.38 -18.92
C ALA A 43 -7.64 6.91 -20.34
N MET A 44 -6.78 5.90 -20.47
CA MET A 44 -6.43 5.32 -21.78
C MET A 44 -7.63 4.64 -22.46
N LEU A 45 -8.58 4.09 -21.73
CA LEU A 45 -9.79 3.48 -22.31
C LEU A 45 -10.71 4.52 -22.95
N VAL A 46 -10.73 5.75 -22.43
CA VAL A 46 -11.54 6.84 -23.00
C VAL A 46 -11.06 7.17 -24.42
N THR A 47 -9.75 7.24 -24.63
CA THR A 47 -9.13 7.61 -25.90
C THR A 47 -8.70 6.42 -26.76
N ALA A 48 -8.91 5.18 -26.30
CA ALA A 48 -8.54 3.97 -27.04
C ALA A 48 -9.26 3.86 -28.40
N PRO A 49 -8.65 3.18 -29.39
CA PRO A 49 -9.34 2.79 -30.63
C PRO A 49 -10.66 2.05 -30.35
N GLU A 50 -11.65 2.21 -31.24
CA GLU A 50 -13.03 1.74 -30.99
C GLU A 50 -13.10 0.24 -30.69
N ASP A 51 -12.42 -0.60 -31.48
CA ASP A 51 -12.42 -2.05 -31.28
C ASP A 51 -11.86 -2.45 -29.90
N LEU A 52 -10.80 -1.77 -29.47
CA LEU A 52 -10.18 -1.99 -28.17
C LEU A 52 -11.09 -1.50 -27.03
N ARG A 53 -11.69 -0.32 -27.21
CA ARG A 53 -12.66 0.25 -26.27
C ARG A 53 -13.85 -0.68 -26.10
N GLN A 54 -14.44 -1.19 -27.18
CA GLN A 54 -15.57 -2.12 -27.14
C GLN A 54 -15.22 -3.40 -26.39
N ARG A 55 -14.06 -3.98 -26.67
CA ARG A 55 -13.59 -5.22 -26.01
C ARG A 55 -13.40 -5.07 -24.51
N LEU A 56 -13.01 -3.87 -24.05
CA LEU A 56 -12.69 -3.61 -22.65
C LEU A 56 -13.84 -2.95 -21.87
N ARG A 57 -14.89 -2.50 -22.57
CA ARG A 57 -16.01 -1.79 -21.95
C ARG A 57 -16.75 -2.67 -20.95
N GLY A 58 -17.13 -2.08 -19.82
CA GLY A 58 -17.94 -2.76 -18.80
C GLY A 58 -17.16 -3.75 -17.91
N LEU A 59 -15.89 -4.00 -18.19
CA LEU A 59 -15.06 -4.83 -17.33
C LEU A 59 -14.71 -4.06 -16.03
N PRO A 60 -14.78 -4.70 -14.85
CA PRO A 60 -14.30 -4.11 -13.61
C PRO A 60 -12.78 -3.91 -13.69
N THR A 61 -12.25 -2.93 -12.94
CA THR A 61 -10.80 -2.58 -12.95
C THR A 61 -9.89 -3.79 -12.77
N LYS A 62 -10.27 -4.74 -11.91
CA LYS A 62 -9.49 -5.97 -11.68
C LYS A 62 -9.37 -6.82 -12.95
N GLU A 63 -10.47 -6.98 -13.69
CA GLU A 63 -10.49 -7.73 -14.94
C GLU A 63 -9.81 -6.97 -16.06
N LEU A 64 -9.99 -5.64 -16.14
CA LEU A 64 -9.27 -4.77 -17.08
C LEU A 64 -7.75 -4.93 -16.94
N VAL A 65 -7.24 -4.79 -15.71
CA VAL A 65 -5.83 -5.01 -15.40
C VAL A 65 -5.42 -6.42 -15.80
N ALA A 66 -6.28 -7.41 -15.54
CA ALA A 66 -5.95 -8.79 -15.86
C ALA A 66 -5.83 -9.05 -17.36
N VAL A 67 -6.76 -8.54 -18.16
CA VAL A 67 -6.75 -8.67 -19.62
C VAL A 67 -5.57 -7.89 -20.21
N ALA A 68 -5.42 -6.61 -19.83
CA ALA A 68 -4.38 -5.73 -20.36
C ALA A 68 -2.97 -6.24 -20.08
N ALA A 69 -2.71 -6.79 -18.89
CA ALA A 69 -1.40 -7.33 -18.53
C ALA A 69 -0.96 -8.53 -19.40
N HIS A 70 -1.92 -9.20 -20.05
CA HIS A 70 -1.70 -10.34 -20.95
C HIS A 70 -1.72 -9.98 -22.43
N PHE A 71 -1.87 -8.70 -22.80
CA PHE A 71 -1.73 -8.30 -24.19
C PHE A 71 -0.35 -8.70 -24.74
N ARG A 72 -0.32 -9.04 -26.04
CA ARG A 72 0.89 -9.39 -26.77
C ARG A 72 1.11 -8.45 -27.97
N PRO A 73 1.23 -7.13 -27.75
CA PRO A 73 1.61 -6.22 -28.81
C PRO A 73 3.04 -6.53 -29.28
N ALA A 74 3.32 -6.11 -30.51
CA ALA A 74 4.67 -6.10 -31.07
C ALA A 74 5.65 -5.35 -30.14
N ARG A 75 6.94 -5.68 -30.28
CA ARG A 75 8.00 -5.00 -29.54
C ARG A 75 8.15 -3.55 -30.00
N GLU A 76 7.93 -3.32 -31.28
CA GLU A 76 7.98 -2.04 -31.97
C GLU A 76 6.57 -1.82 -32.54
N PRO A 77 5.71 -1.04 -31.85
CA PRO A 77 4.35 -0.80 -32.33
C PRO A 77 4.37 0.04 -33.60
N GLU A 78 3.68 -0.42 -34.64
CA GLU A 78 3.63 0.28 -35.94
C GLU A 78 2.35 1.13 -36.09
N ASP A 79 1.36 0.90 -35.24
CA ASP A 79 0.09 1.63 -35.24
C ASP A 79 -0.39 2.05 -33.84
N VAL A 80 -1.47 2.84 -33.81
CA VAL A 80 -2.06 3.37 -32.58
C VAL A 80 -2.62 2.26 -31.69
N ASP A 81 -3.15 1.19 -32.27
CA ASP A 81 -3.80 0.10 -31.56
C ASP A 81 -2.77 -0.78 -30.85
N GLU A 82 -1.68 -1.12 -31.53
CA GLU A 82 -0.51 -1.77 -30.92
C GLU A 82 0.15 -0.89 -29.85
N ALA A 83 0.32 0.41 -30.10
CA ALA A 83 0.90 1.33 -29.13
C ALA A 83 0.02 1.44 -27.87
N THR A 84 -1.30 1.51 -28.05
CA THR A 84 -2.26 1.55 -26.94
C THR A 84 -2.23 0.25 -26.14
N ARG A 85 -2.22 -0.91 -26.80
CA ARG A 85 -2.06 -2.22 -26.13
C ARG A 85 -0.74 -2.33 -25.38
N PHE A 86 0.34 -1.82 -25.93
CA PHE A 86 1.65 -1.78 -25.28
C PHE A 86 1.62 -0.94 -24.00
N ALA A 87 1.09 0.28 -24.09
CA ALA A 87 0.95 1.17 -22.95
C ALA A 87 0.05 0.56 -21.85
N LEU A 88 -1.13 0.05 -22.22
CA LEU A 88 -2.05 -0.63 -21.30
C LEU A 88 -1.39 -1.81 -20.59
N ARG A 89 -0.65 -2.64 -21.32
CA ARG A 89 0.10 -3.76 -20.73
C ARG A 89 1.13 -3.30 -19.71
N SER A 90 1.90 -2.26 -20.04
CA SER A 90 2.93 -1.71 -19.16
C SER A 90 2.33 -1.23 -17.84
N VAL A 91 1.27 -0.41 -17.91
CA VAL A 91 0.60 0.14 -16.72
C VAL A 91 -0.12 -0.95 -15.92
N ALA A 92 -0.76 -1.92 -16.58
CA ALA A 92 -1.43 -3.03 -15.92
C ALA A 92 -0.45 -3.93 -15.15
N ARG A 93 0.73 -4.20 -15.70
CA ARG A 93 1.80 -4.93 -15.00
C ARG A 93 2.31 -4.14 -13.80
N ARG A 94 2.48 -2.82 -13.93
CA ARG A 94 2.83 -1.94 -12.80
C ARG A 94 1.78 -2.00 -11.70
N HIS A 95 0.49 -1.94 -12.04
CA HIS A 95 -0.60 -2.06 -11.07
C HIS A 95 -0.54 -3.40 -10.31
N ARG A 96 -0.27 -4.52 -11.00
CA ARG A 96 -0.11 -5.84 -10.37
C ARG A 96 1.06 -5.86 -9.40
N ALA A 97 2.24 -5.43 -9.83
CA ALA A 97 3.43 -5.37 -8.97
C ALA A 97 3.19 -4.51 -7.71
N LEU A 98 2.54 -3.35 -7.85
CA LEU A 98 2.19 -2.49 -6.71
C LEU A 98 1.14 -3.12 -5.78
N SER A 99 0.27 -3.98 -6.32
CA SER A 99 -0.71 -4.74 -5.52
C SER A 99 0.00 -5.82 -4.68
N GLU A 100 0.97 -6.51 -5.28
CA GLU A 100 1.82 -7.50 -4.61
C GLU A 100 2.67 -6.84 -3.53
N GLU A 101 3.34 -5.73 -3.84
CA GLU A 101 4.11 -4.92 -2.88
C GLU A 101 3.23 -4.45 -1.71
N THR A 102 2.02 -3.95 -1.99
CA THR A 102 1.08 -3.53 -0.93
C THR A 102 0.72 -4.70 -0.01
N ALA A 103 0.44 -5.89 -0.58
CA ALA A 103 0.08 -7.08 0.18
C ALA A 103 1.24 -7.58 1.05
N GLU A 104 2.47 -7.55 0.52
CA GLU A 104 3.67 -7.89 1.28
C GLU A 104 3.88 -6.93 2.47
N LEU A 105 3.79 -5.61 2.22
CA LEU A 105 3.90 -4.60 3.27
C LEU A 105 2.79 -4.72 4.32
N ASP A 106 1.57 -5.05 3.90
CA ASP A 106 0.45 -5.33 4.81
C ASP A 106 0.72 -6.56 5.68
N ALA A 107 1.30 -7.63 5.12
CA ALA A 107 1.69 -8.81 5.90
C ALA A 107 2.77 -8.47 6.94
N GLN A 108 3.79 -7.68 6.56
CA GLN A 108 4.84 -7.24 7.48
C GLN A 108 4.30 -6.38 8.62
N LEU A 109 3.44 -5.41 8.31
CA LEU A 109 2.77 -4.59 9.31
C LEU A 109 1.87 -5.43 10.21
N GLY A 110 1.17 -6.42 9.65
CA GLY A 110 0.32 -7.35 10.40
C GLY A 110 1.11 -8.14 11.45
N ARG A 111 2.29 -8.64 11.09
CA ARG A 111 3.18 -9.34 12.04
C ARG A 111 3.62 -8.42 13.19
N LEU A 112 4.14 -7.23 12.87
CA LEU A 112 4.58 -6.27 13.89
C LEU A 112 3.45 -5.81 14.80
N VAL A 113 2.25 -5.61 14.25
CA VAL A 113 1.04 -5.28 15.02
C VAL A 113 0.67 -6.41 15.98
N ALA A 114 0.66 -7.66 15.50
CA ALA A 114 0.31 -8.82 16.30
C ALA A 114 1.30 -9.06 17.46
N GLU A 115 2.60 -8.83 17.22
CA GLU A 115 3.64 -8.91 18.24
C GLU A 115 3.52 -7.81 19.30
N ALA A 116 3.22 -6.58 18.88
CA ALA A 116 3.18 -5.42 19.78
C ALA A 116 1.86 -5.28 20.55
N ALA A 117 0.74 -5.67 19.94
CA ALA A 117 -0.59 -5.51 20.52
C ALA A 117 -1.52 -6.66 20.10
N PRO A 118 -1.33 -7.87 20.64
CA PRO A 118 -2.14 -9.05 20.29
C PRO A 118 -3.64 -8.86 20.57
N GLY A 119 -4.00 -7.99 21.52
CA GLY A 119 -5.39 -7.64 21.84
C GLY A 119 -6.10 -6.74 20.80
N LEU A 120 -5.36 -6.04 19.93
CA LEU A 120 -5.94 -5.18 18.88
C LEU A 120 -6.31 -5.98 17.61
N VAL A 121 -5.71 -7.15 17.38
CA VAL A 121 -5.91 -7.97 16.17
C VAL A 121 -7.31 -8.64 16.16
N GLY A 122 -7.99 -8.68 17.30
CA GLY A 122 -9.33 -9.28 17.44
C GLY A 122 -10.51 -8.29 17.42
N LEU A 123 -10.26 -6.98 17.36
CA LEU A 123 -11.33 -5.98 17.42
C LEU A 123 -11.97 -5.75 16.03
N PRO A 124 -13.30 -5.96 15.88
CA PRO A 124 -14.00 -5.66 14.64
C PRO A 124 -13.81 -4.19 14.24
N GLY A 125 -13.37 -3.95 13.00
CA GLY A 125 -13.18 -2.60 12.46
C GLY A 125 -11.75 -2.04 12.56
N VAL A 126 -10.84 -2.69 13.29
CA VAL A 126 -9.42 -2.29 13.35
C VAL A 126 -8.62 -3.09 12.33
N GLY A 127 -8.51 -2.56 11.09
CA GLY A 127 -7.62 -3.14 10.09
C GLY A 127 -6.13 -2.92 10.43
N THR A 128 -5.24 -3.75 9.90
CA THR A 128 -3.78 -3.71 10.11
C THR A 128 -3.18 -2.30 10.03
N ASN A 129 -3.62 -1.49 9.06
CA ASN A 129 -3.12 -0.12 8.90
C ASN A 129 -3.60 0.83 10.02
N HIS A 130 -4.81 0.64 10.55
CA HIS A 130 -5.29 1.42 11.69
C HIS A 130 -4.52 1.04 12.95
N ALA A 131 -4.37 -0.25 13.26
CA ALA A 131 -3.54 -0.71 14.38
C ALA A 131 -2.07 -0.25 14.26
N ALA A 132 -1.48 -0.31 13.07
CA ALA A 132 -0.13 0.20 12.83
C ALA A 132 -0.04 1.74 13.00
N THR A 133 -1.13 2.47 12.73
CA THR A 133 -1.20 3.91 13.02
C THR A 133 -1.22 4.17 14.51
N LEU A 134 -1.99 3.38 15.26
CA LEU A 134 -2.07 3.48 16.72
C LEU A 134 -0.73 3.19 17.38
N LEU A 135 0.00 2.18 16.91
CA LEU A 135 1.34 1.86 17.42
C LEU A 135 2.32 3.01 17.21
N VAL A 136 2.28 3.67 16.04
CA VAL A 136 3.13 4.86 15.80
C VAL A 136 2.75 6.04 16.69
N LEU A 137 1.46 6.23 16.96
CA LEU A 137 0.97 7.32 17.83
C LEU A 137 1.24 7.05 19.32
N ALA A 138 1.12 5.80 19.76
CA ALA A 138 1.39 5.39 21.14
C ALA A 138 2.89 5.40 21.49
N GLY A 139 3.77 5.31 20.49
CA GLY A 139 5.22 5.26 20.69
C GLY A 139 5.63 4.07 21.56
N ASP A 140 6.63 4.27 22.42
CA ASP A 140 7.19 3.24 23.32
C ASP A 140 6.33 2.95 24.56
N ASN A 141 5.11 3.51 24.67
CA ASN A 141 4.21 3.24 25.78
C ASN A 141 3.10 2.26 25.38
N PRO A 142 3.33 0.94 25.45
CA PRO A 142 2.30 -0.06 25.16
C PRO A 142 1.13 -0.02 26.16
N ASP A 143 1.30 0.58 27.34
CA ASP A 143 0.22 0.76 28.31
C ASP A 143 -0.74 1.90 27.93
N CYS A 144 -0.33 2.83 27.05
CA CYS A 144 -1.28 3.77 26.42
C CYS A 144 -2.35 3.03 25.61
N LEU A 145 -2.00 1.95 24.90
CA LEU A 145 -2.95 1.18 24.08
C LEU A 145 -3.89 0.30 24.92
N LYS A 146 -3.60 0.10 26.21
CA LYS A 146 -4.47 -0.61 27.17
C LYS A 146 -5.35 0.34 27.98
N SER A 147 -5.13 1.65 27.88
CA SER A 147 -5.87 2.67 28.62
C SER A 147 -7.16 3.05 27.90
N GLU A 148 -8.27 3.09 28.64
CA GLU A 148 -9.57 3.63 28.16
C GLU A 148 -9.42 5.04 27.56
N ALA A 149 -8.46 5.84 28.04
CA ALA A 149 -8.22 7.20 27.53
C ALA A 149 -7.76 7.24 26.06
N PHE A 150 -7.02 6.22 25.60
CA PHE A 150 -6.54 6.15 24.21
C PHE A 150 -7.66 5.65 23.28
N PHE A 151 -8.53 4.77 23.77
CA PHE A 151 -9.77 4.40 23.08
C PHE A 151 -10.75 5.58 23.01
N ALA A 152 -10.90 6.38 24.07
CA ALA A 152 -11.72 7.59 24.08
C ALA A 152 -11.23 8.65 23.08
N SER A 153 -9.91 8.85 23.00
CA SER A 153 -9.27 9.73 22.00
C SER A 153 -9.49 9.28 20.55
N LEU A 154 -9.77 7.99 20.31
CA LEU A 154 -10.05 7.43 18.98
C LEU A 154 -11.52 7.55 18.57
N CYS A 155 -12.42 7.56 19.55
CA CYS A 155 -13.86 7.67 19.33
C CYS A 155 -14.37 9.12 19.21
N GLY A 156 -13.52 10.12 19.47
CA GLY A 156 -13.87 11.54 19.31
C GLY A 156 -15.09 11.94 20.14
N VAL A 157 -15.05 11.70 21.45
CA VAL A 157 -16.02 12.27 22.42
C VAL A 157 -15.53 13.59 22.98
#